data_AF-A0A3M1KEI8-F1
#
_entry.id   AF-A0A3M1KEI8-F1
#
_cell.length_a   1.000
_cell.length_b   1.000
_cell.length_c   1.000
_cell.angle_alpha   90.00
_cell.angle_beta   90.00
_cell.angle_gamma   90.00
#
_symmetry.space_group_name_H-M   'P 1'
#
loop_
_entity.id
_entity.type
_entity.pdbx_description
1 polymer ?
#
loop_
_entity_poly.entity_id
_entity_poly.type
_entity_poly.pdbx_seq_one_letter_code
_entity_poly.pdbx_strand_id
1 'polypeptide(L)'
;MIPLFSGDSVARIDQATIGRVGIPGRVLMEQAGRAVAESIRRRWPERPVRVFAGKGNNGGDGYVAARWLQHFGQPVQVLALAPTESLAG
;
A
#
# COMPACT_ATOMS: atom_id res chain seq x y z
N MET A 1 -7.84 24.30 0.18
CA MET A 1 -6.94 23.61 1.13
C MET A 1 -7.47 22.19 1.30
N ILE A 2 -6.61 21.16 1.23
CA ILE A 2 -7.02 19.78 1.52
C ILE A 2 -6.95 19.59 3.04
N PRO A 3 -8.02 19.16 3.72
CA PRO A 3 -8.00 18.95 5.17
C PRO A 3 -7.08 17.79 5.56
N LEU A 4 -6.42 17.92 6.73
CA LEU A 4 -5.65 16.83 7.33
C LEU A 4 -6.57 16.00 8.23
N PHE A 5 -6.55 14.68 8.03
CA PHE A 5 -7.37 13.73 8.79
C PHE A 5 -6.51 12.98 9.79
N SER A 6 -7.08 12.64 10.95
CA SER A 6 -6.48 11.68 11.87
C SER A 6 -6.54 10.26 11.29
N GLY A 7 -5.69 9.35 11.79
CA GLY A 7 -5.74 7.94 11.40
C GLY A 7 -7.13 7.32 11.61
N ASP A 8 -7.78 7.61 12.74
CA ASP A 8 -9.15 7.16 13.02
C ASP A 8 -10.17 7.71 12.01
N SER A 9 -9.99 8.96 11.57
CA SER A 9 -10.88 9.56 10.58
C SER A 9 -10.73 8.88 9.22
N VAL A 10 -9.50 8.59 8.79
CA VAL A 10 -9.22 7.84 7.56
C VAL A 10 -9.80 6.43 7.65
N ALA A 11 -9.62 5.73 8.77
CA ALA A 11 -10.19 4.40 8.97
C ALA A 11 -11.72 4.40 8.86
N ARG A 12 -12.40 5.42 9.41
CA ARG A 12 -13.86 5.59 9.26
C ARG A 12 -14.28 5.86 7.82
N ILE A 13 -13.49 6.65 7.07
CA ILE A 13 -13.73 6.92 5.65
C ILE A 13 -13.60 5.62 4.84
N ASP A 14 -12.57 4.82 5.09
CA ASP A 14 -12.39 3.52 4.42
C ASP A 14 -13.55 2.58 4.73
N GLN A 15 -13.96 2.47 6.00
CA GLN A 15 -15.12 1.67 6.40
C GLN A 15 -16.41 2.12 5.73
N ALA A 16 -16.66 3.43 5.64
CA ALA A 16 -17.82 3.96 4.94
C ALA A 16 -17.76 3.68 3.43
N THR A 17 -16.58 3.76 2.82
CA THR A 17 -16.37 3.46 1.41
C THR A 17 -16.63 1.98 1.11
N ILE A 18 -16.19 1.09 1.99
CA ILE A 18 -16.45 -0.34 1.88
C ILE A 18 -17.93 -0.66 2.11
N GLY A 19 -18.49 -0.22 3.23
CA GLY A 19 -19.83 -0.62 3.67
C GLY A 19 -20.97 0.10 2.96
N ARG A 20 -20.80 1.38 2.60
CA ARG A 20 -21.87 2.20 2.01
C ARG A 20 -21.73 2.39 0.50
N VAL A 21 -20.51 2.59 0.02
CA VAL A 21 -20.25 2.76 -1.43
C VAL A 21 -20.07 1.41 -2.12
N GLY A 22 -19.72 0.35 -1.36
CA GLY A 22 -19.58 -1.00 -1.89
C GLY A 22 -18.25 -1.27 -2.57
N ILE A 23 -17.25 -0.39 -2.42
CA ILE A 23 -15.91 -0.59 -2.99
C ILE A 23 -15.12 -1.53 -2.06
N PRO A 24 -14.68 -2.71 -2.52
CA PRO A 24 -13.97 -3.65 -1.65
C PRO A 24 -12.66 -3.08 -1.11
N GLY A 25 -12.31 -3.41 0.15
CA GLY A 25 -11.07 -2.93 0.78
C GLY A 25 -9.80 -3.27 -0.01
N ARG A 26 -9.76 -4.44 -0.68
CA ARG A 26 -8.66 -4.80 -1.57
C ARG A 26 -8.46 -3.83 -2.74
N VAL A 27 -9.53 -3.19 -3.22
CA VAL A 27 -9.44 -2.18 -4.29
C VAL A 27 -8.85 -0.89 -3.74
N LEU A 28 -9.19 -0.50 -2.51
CA LEU A 28 -8.58 0.65 -1.84
C LEU A 28 -7.07 0.44 -1.64
N MET A 29 -6.68 -0.74 -1.12
CA MET A 29 -5.28 -1.15 -0.95
C MET A 29 -4.52 -1.18 -2.28
N GLU A 30 -5.13 -1.72 -3.34
CA GLU A 30 -4.56 -1.75 -4.68
C GLU A 30 -4.24 -0.32 -5.19
N GLN A 31 -5.16 0.62 -4.99
CA GLN A 31 -4.96 2.02 -5.38
C GLN A 31 -3.89 2.70 -4.53
N ALA A 32 -3.90 2.50 -3.21
CA ALA A 32 -2.92 3.09 -2.30
C ALA A 32 -1.49 2.62 -2.62
N GLY A 33 -1.27 1.31 -2.70
CA GLY A 33 0.04 0.75 -3.04
C GLY A 33 0.53 1.14 -4.44
N ARG A 34 -0.37 1.19 -5.44
CA ARG A 34 -0.02 1.69 -6.77
C ARG A 34 0.42 3.16 -6.74
N ALA A 35 -0.32 4.01 -6.04
CA ALA A 35 0.02 5.43 -5.93
C ALA A 35 1.40 5.65 -5.26
N VAL A 36 1.74 4.82 -4.27
CA VAL A 36 3.07 4.79 -3.66
C VAL A 36 4.14 4.39 -4.68
N ALA A 37 3.94 3.29 -5.40
CA ALA A 37 4.88 2.81 -6.43
C ALA A 37 5.12 3.85 -7.53
N GLU A 38 4.06 4.48 -8.04
CA GLU A 38 4.17 5.52 -9.05
C GLU A 38 4.91 6.76 -8.53
N SER A 39 4.70 7.14 -7.27
CA SER A 39 5.40 8.27 -6.65
C SER A 39 6.89 7.98 -6.48
N ILE A 40 7.25 6.77 -6.05
CA ILE A 40 8.64 6.33 -5.96
C ILE A 40 9.30 6.32 -7.34
N ARG A 41 8.66 5.72 -8.35
CA ARG A 41 9.19 5.65 -9.72
C ARG A 41 9.47 7.04 -10.30
N ARG A 42 8.56 7.99 -10.09
CA ARG A 42 8.73 9.38 -10.57
C ARG A 42 9.88 10.10 -9.88
N ARG A 43 10.05 9.87 -8.57
CA ARG A 43 11.01 10.60 -7.73
C ARG A 43 12.42 9.99 -7.80
N TRP A 44 12.51 8.67 -7.90
CA TRP A 44 13.76 7.89 -7.90
C TRP A 44 13.71 6.80 -8.99
N PRO A 45 13.84 7.20 -10.26
CA PRO A 45 13.86 6.23 -11.36
C PRO A 45 15.04 5.28 -11.24
N GLU A 46 14.82 4.00 -11.59
CA GLU A 46 15.85 2.95 -11.70
C GLU A 46 16.66 2.68 -10.41
N ARG A 47 16.20 3.16 -9.26
CA ARG A 47 16.84 2.87 -7.97
C ARG A 47 16.30 1.58 -7.36
N PRO A 48 17.15 0.78 -6.69
CA PRO A 48 16.69 -0.35 -5.91
C PRO A 48 15.83 0.12 -4.73
N VAL A 49 14.75 -0.60 -4.44
CA VAL A 49 13.81 -0.28 -3.36
C VAL A 49 13.73 -1.43 -2.37
N ARG A 50 13.78 -1.09 -1.08
CA ARG A 50 13.49 -2.03 0.01
C ARG A 50 12.16 -1.65 0.64
N VAL A 51 11.22 -2.59 0.66
CA VAL A 51 9.90 -2.40 1.27
C VAL A 51 9.86 -3.17 2.58
N PHE A 52 9.63 -2.47 3.69
CA PHE A 52 9.47 -3.09 5.00
C PHE A 52 7.96 -3.25 5.28
N ALA A 53 7.45 -4.47 5.17
CA ALA A 53 6.02 -4.74 5.23
C ALA A 53 5.64 -5.35 6.59
N GLY A 54 4.83 -4.60 7.36
CA GLY A 54 4.22 -5.11 8.59
C GLY A 54 3.05 -6.07 8.32
N LYS A 55 2.39 -6.52 9.39
CA LYS A 55 1.22 -7.43 9.31
C LYS A 55 -0.14 -6.74 9.05
N GLY A 56 -0.18 -5.41 9.09
CA GLY A 56 -1.43 -4.64 8.94
C GLY A 56 -1.68 -4.15 7.51
N ASN A 57 -2.70 -3.31 7.33
CA ASN A 57 -3.09 -2.76 6.02
C ASN A 57 -1.93 -2.09 5.28
N ASN A 58 -1.14 -1.26 5.97
CA ASN A 58 0.06 -0.62 5.37
C ASN A 58 1.09 -1.65 4.88
N GLY A 59 1.15 -2.83 5.49
CA GLY A 59 1.96 -3.93 5.00
C GLY A 59 1.45 -4.44 3.67
N GLY A 60 0.13 -4.64 3.55
CA GLY A 60 -0.55 -4.97 2.29
C GLY A 60 -0.30 -3.94 1.19
N ASP A 61 -0.43 -2.64 1.52
CA ASP A 61 -0.09 -1.55 0.59
C ASP A 61 1.38 -1.64 0.13
N GLY A 62 2.28 -2.00 1.05
CA GLY A 62 3.69 -2.25 0.75
C GLY A 62 3.91 -3.39 -0.24
N TYR A 63 3.22 -4.52 -0.08
CA TYR A 63 3.28 -5.63 -1.04
C TYR A 63 2.72 -5.24 -2.42
N VAL A 64 1.60 -4.50 -2.45
CA VAL A 64 1.04 -3.95 -3.70
C VAL A 64 2.05 -3.01 -4.36
N ALA A 65 2.65 -2.09 -3.58
CA ALA A 65 3.65 -1.17 -4.09
C ALA A 65 4.87 -1.91 -4.65
N ALA A 66 5.36 -2.94 -3.94
CA ALA A 66 6.47 -3.77 -4.39
C ALA A 66 6.16 -4.46 -5.73
N ARG A 67 4.96 -5.02 -5.88
CA ARG A 67 4.50 -5.64 -7.13
C ARG A 67 4.48 -4.65 -8.29
N TRP A 68 3.98 -3.43 -8.08
CA TRP A 68 3.96 -2.39 -9.11
C TRP A 68 5.36 -1.88 -9.47
N LEU A 69 6.22 -1.67 -8.48
CA LEU A 69 7.61 -1.28 -8.70
C LEU A 69 8.37 -2.34 -9.52
N GLN A 70 8.15 -3.62 -9.21
CA GLN A 70 8.69 -4.73 -10.00
C GLN A 70 8.13 -4.73 -11.43
N HIS A 71 6.82 -4.50 -11.59
CA HIS A 71 6.19 -4.37 -12.91
C HIS A 71 6.79 -3.21 -13.73
N PHE A 72 7.21 -2.13 -13.07
CA PHE A 72 7.91 -1.02 -13.71
C PHE A 72 9.41 -1.28 -13.97
N GLY A 73 9.92 -2.47 -13.66
CA GLY A 73 11.31 -2.86 -13.88
C GLY A 73 12.28 -2.40 -12.80
N GLN A 74 11.81 -1.88 -11.66
CA GLN A 74 12.71 -1.53 -10.55
C GLN A 74 13.19 -2.78 -9.80
N PRO A 75 14.45 -2.83 -9.35
CA PRO A 75 14.90 -3.87 -8.42
C PRO A 75 14.23 -3.67 -7.07
N VAL A 76 13.44 -4.65 -6.61
CA VAL A 76 12.71 -4.55 -5.35
C VAL A 76 12.97 -5.75 -4.46
N GLN A 77 13.17 -5.49 -3.17
CA GLN A 77 13.19 -6.51 -2.12
C GLN A 77 12.16 -6.16 -1.06
N VAL A 78 11.31 -7.13 -0.71
CA VAL A 78 10.38 -7.01 0.41
C VAL A 78 10.97 -7.70 1.63
N LEU A 79 10.95 -7.01 2.76
CA LEU A 79 11.27 -7.54 4.08
C LEU A 79 9.98 -7.63 4.88
N ALA A 80 9.50 -8.86 5.10
CA ALA A 80 8.38 -9.10 5.99
C ALA A 80 8.83 -8.85 7.44
N LEU A 81 8.12 -7.97 8.14
CA LEU A 81 8.38 -7.62 9.55
C LEU A 81 7.58 -8.50 10.53
N ALA A 82 6.86 -9.49 10.01
CA ALA A 82 6.12 -10.48 10.76
C ALA A 82 6.31 -11.85 10.10
N PRO A 83 6.14 -12.96 10.86
CA PRO A 83 6.17 -14.30 10.28
C PRO A 83 5.17 -14.40 9.12
N THR A 84 5.60 -14.99 8.01
CA THR A 84 4.80 -15.10 6.79
C THR A 84 3.49 -15.85 7.00
N GLU A 85 3.48 -16.79 7.93
CA GLU A 85 2.33 -17.61 8.32
C GLU A 85 1.27 -16.80 9.07
N SER A 86 1.64 -15.63 9.59
CA SER A 86 0.74 -14.71 10.29
C SER A 86 0.12 -13.65 9.37
N LEU A 87 0.51 -13.63 8.10
CA LEU A 87 -0.03 -12.69 7.12
C LEU A 87 -1.38 -13.18 6.60
N ALA A 88 -2.31 -12.25 6.41
CA ALA A 88 -3.59 -12.49 5.78
C ALA A 88 -3.74 -11.58 4.56
N GLY A 89 -4.33 -12.10 3.49
CA GLY A 89 -4.63 -11.39 2.24
C GLY A 89 -6.07 -11.59 1.81
#